data_AF-A0A7X3P2U2-F1
#
_entry.id   AF-A0A7X3P2U2-F1
#
_cell.length_a   1.000
_cell.length_b   1.000
_cell.length_c   1.000
_cell.angle_alpha   90.00
_cell.angle_beta   90.00
_cell.angle_gamma   90.00
#
_symmetry.space_group_name_H-M   'P 1'
#
loop_
_entity.id
_entity.type
_entity.pdbx_description
1 polymer ?
#
loop_
_entity_poly.entity_id
_entity_poly.type
_entity_poly.pdbx_seq_one_letter_code
_entity_poly.pdbx_strand_id
1 'polypeptide(L)'
;MADQNNNESAVEAQEQTQATSGVIINAAQMQSLDISDRFTRAKTATGWQIKLEASARVTINFITSMRKFEITLMQNDIIERDGDDLILIRNQPADAYRSQRGVSSSPLARGNERTLASESTEGRTV
;
A
#
# COMPACT_ATOMS: atom_id res chain seq x y z
N MET A 1 40.66 32.55 34.05
CA MET A 1 40.31 32.82 32.63
C MET A 1 40.47 31.54 31.85
N ALA A 2 39.48 31.22 31.02
CA ALA A 2 39.35 30.12 30.04
C ALA A 2 39.21 28.70 30.64
N ASP A 3 38.00 28.17 30.82
CA ASP A 3 37.05 27.64 29.81
C ASP A 3 37.45 26.27 29.25
N GLN A 4 36.89 25.20 29.83
CA GLN A 4 36.58 23.96 29.12
C GLN A 4 35.23 23.45 29.61
N ASN A 5 34.17 24.06 29.07
CA ASN A 5 32.80 23.60 29.24
C ASN A 5 32.50 22.55 28.18
N ASN A 6 31.86 21.47 28.64
CA ASN A 6 31.36 20.34 27.87
C ASN A 6 30.67 20.79 26.58
N ASN A 7 31.18 20.34 25.45
CA ASN A 7 30.40 20.29 24.22
C ASN A 7 30.10 18.82 23.94
N GLU A 8 29.10 18.29 24.66
CA GLU A 8 28.34 17.13 24.19
C GLU A 8 27.82 17.49 22.81
N SER A 9 28.51 16.99 21.78
CA SER A 9 27.95 16.92 20.45
C SER A 9 26.79 15.93 20.54
N ALA A 10 25.61 16.45 20.89
CA ALA A 10 24.35 15.85 20.55
C ALA A 10 24.39 15.65 19.04
N VAL A 11 24.73 14.44 18.63
CA VAL A 11 24.53 13.98 17.27
C VAL A 11 23.01 13.96 17.13
N GLU A 12 22.45 15.09 16.71
CA GLU A 12 21.14 15.14 16.08
C GLU A 12 21.19 14.05 15.01
N ALA A 13 20.54 12.93 15.29
CA ALA A 13 20.28 11.89 14.32
C ALA A 13 19.23 12.44 13.33
N GLN A 14 19.63 13.48 12.59
CA GLN A 14 18.94 13.86 11.38
C GLN A 14 19.21 12.79 10.33
N GLU A 15 18.16 12.56 9.55
CA GLU A 15 18.14 11.76 8.35
C GLU A 15 18.13 10.24 8.56
N GLN A 16 17.10 9.78 9.28
CA GLN A 16 16.38 8.62 8.77
C GLN A 16 15.77 9.00 7.41
N THR A 17 16.58 8.84 6.36
CA THR A 17 16.13 8.86 4.98
C THR A 17 15.26 7.62 4.79
N GLN A 18 14.03 7.67 5.28
CA GLN A 18 13.01 6.68 4.96
C GLN A 18 12.62 6.92 3.51
N ALA A 19 12.79 5.91 2.65
CA ALA A 19 12.46 6.01 1.24
C ALA A 19 11.00 6.43 1.07
N THR A 20 10.75 7.73 0.84
CA THR A 20 9.43 8.31 0.60
C THR A 20 9.01 7.95 -0.83
N SER A 21 8.58 6.70 -1.04
CA SER A 21 7.96 6.32 -2.30
C SER A 21 6.56 6.93 -2.34
N GLY A 22 6.40 8.00 -3.11
CA GLY A 22 5.12 8.66 -3.34
C GLY A 22 4.50 8.30 -4.70
N VAL A 23 3.18 8.43 -4.81
CA VAL A 23 2.49 8.52 -6.11
C VAL A 23 1.84 9.89 -6.18
N ILE A 24 2.03 10.60 -7.28
CA ILE A 24 1.41 11.91 -7.53
C ILE A 24 0.41 11.72 -8.67
N ILE A 25 -0.81 12.20 -8.45
CA ILE A 25 -1.93 12.11 -9.38
C ILE A 25 -2.51 13.50 -9.55
N ASN A 26 -2.75 13.91 -10.80
CA ASN A 26 -3.48 15.14 -11.06
C ASN A 26 -4.93 15.01 -10.58
N ALA A 27 -5.26 15.78 -9.54
CA ALA A 27 -6.50 15.73 -8.81
C ALA A 27 -7.65 16.44 -9.54
N ALA A 28 -7.38 17.20 -10.62
CA ALA A 28 -8.40 17.71 -11.54
C ALA A 28 -8.91 16.62 -12.50
N GLN A 29 -8.17 15.53 -12.68
CA GLN A 29 -8.61 14.36 -13.47
C GLN A 29 -9.39 13.35 -12.62
N MET A 30 -9.40 13.51 -11.30
CA MET A 30 -10.07 12.60 -10.36
C MET A 30 -11.56 12.94 -10.26
N GLN A 31 -12.40 11.92 -10.39
CA GLN A 31 -13.83 12.01 -10.14
C GLN A 31 -14.15 11.73 -8.67
N SER A 32 -13.60 10.65 -8.13
CA SER A 32 -13.80 10.24 -6.74
C SER A 32 -12.61 9.45 -6.20
N LEU A 33 -12.52 9.42 -4.88
CA LEU A 33 -11.56 8.63 -4.11
C LEU A 33 -12.33 7.79 -3.10
N ASP A 34 -12.22 6.47 -3.23
CA ASP A 34 -12.85 5.49 -2.35
C ASP A 34 -11.78 4.84 -1.46
N ILE A 35 -12.01 4.81 -0.14
CA ILE A 35 -11.11 4.20 0.85
C ILE A 35 -11.90 3.09 1.55
N SER A 36 -11.37 1.87 1.55
CA SER A 36 -12.09 0.68 2.03
C SER A 36 -12.21 0.54 3.55
N ASP A 37 -11.52 1.38 4.33
CA ASP A 37 -11.41 1.24 5.79
C ASP A 37 -11.41 2.61 6.49
N ARG A 38 -11.32 2.63 7.82
CA ARG A 38 -11.33 3.83 8.66
C ARG A 38 -10.14 4.73 8.40
N PHE A 39 -10.42 6.02 8.39
CA PHE A 39 -9.44 7.06 8.17
C PHE A 39 -9.83 8.33 8.93
N THR A 40 -8.82 9.12 9.29
CA THR A 40 -9.01 10.46 9.82
C THR A 40 -8.68 11.48 8.73
N ARG A 41 -9.53 12.50 8.57
CA ARG A 41 -9.31 13.61 7.65
C ARG A 41 -9.08 14.91 8.41
N ALA A 42 -7.99 15.60 8.09
CA ALA A 42 -7.68 16.95 8.56
C ALA A 42 -7.72 17.95 7.40
N LYS A 43 -8.18 19.17 7.65
CA LYS A 43 -8.12 20.27 6.67
C LYS A 43 -6.72 20.90 6.73
N THR A 44 -6.14 21.19 5.58
CA THR A 44 -4.85 21.90 5.46
C THR A 44 -5.07 23.29 4.88
N ALA A 45 -4.01 24.09 4.74
CA ALA A 45 -4.11 25.42 4.16
C ALA A 45 -4.60 25.39 2.70
N THR A 46 -4.17 24.38 1.93
CA THR A 46 -4.38 24.26 0.48
C THR A 46 -5.36 23.15 0.09
N GLY A 47 -5.81 22.34 1.05
CA GLY A 47 -6.77 21.28 0.79
C GLY A 47 -7.06 20.44 2.03
N TRP A 48 -6.72 19.16 1.97
CA TRP A 48 -6.95 18.22 3.05
C TRP A 48 -5.92 17.12 3.06
N GLN A 49 -5.73 16.51 4.23
CA GLN A 49 -4.89 15.36 4.43
C GLN A 49 -5.71 14.25 5.09
N ILE A 50 -5.57 13.04 4.59
CA ILE A 50 -6.12 11.83 5.17
C ILE A 50 -4.97 10.99 5.72
N LYS A 51 -5.09 10.59 6.98
CA LYS A 51 -4.21 9.61 7.61
C LYS A 51 -4.97 8.31 7.79
N LEU A 52 -4.39 7.21 7.32
CA LEU A 52 -5.00 5.89 7.44
C LEU A 52 -4.76 5.30 8.83
N GLU A 53 -5.83 4.79 9.44
CA GLU A 53 -5.80 4.17 10.77
C GLU A 53 -5.46 2.68 10.70
N ALA A 54 -5.69 2.06 9.54
CA ALA A 54 -5.41 0.66 9.24
C ALA A 54 -5.01 0.50 7.77
N SER A 55 -4.62 -0.71 7.37
CA SER A 55 -4.37 -1.02 5.96
C SER A 55 -5.65 -0.89 5.16
N ALA A 56 -5.65 -0.08 4.10
CA ALA A 56 -6.83 0.18 3.29
C ALA A 56 -6.51 0.06 1.78
N ARG A 57 -7.47 -0.43 1.01
CA ARG A 57 -7.46 -0.30 -0.44
C ARG A 57 -8.03 1.06 -0.79
N VAL A 58 -7.26 1.80 -1.58
CA VAL A 58 -7.63 3.10 -2.12
C VAL A 58 -7.87 2.95 -3.60
N THR A 59 -9.06 3.35 -4.04
CA THR A 59 -9.46 3.34 -5.44
C THR A 59 -9.74 4.75 -5.90
N ILE A 60 -9.10 5.13 -7.00
CA ILE A 60 -9.22 6.44 -7.61
C ILE A 60 -9.92 6.25 -8.96
N ASN A 61 -11.09 6.87 -9.08
CA ASN A 61 -11.85 6.90 -10.33
C ASN A 61 -11.54 8.22 -11.05
N PHE A 62 -11.27 8.15 -12.34
CA PHE A 62 -10.95 9.31 -13.16
C PHE A 62 -12.15 9.74 -13.99
N ILE A 63 -12.29 11.05 -14.22
CA ILE A 63 -13.43 11.64 -14.93
C ILE A 63 -13.52 11.13 -16.38
N THR A 64 -12.38 11.02 -17.05
CA THR A 64 -12.32 10.77 -18.51
C THR A 64 -11.98 9.33 -18.87
N SER A 65 -11.75 8.45 -17.89
CA SER A 65 -11.21 7.12 -18.12
C SER A 65 -12.04 6.03 -17.46
N MET A 66 -12.27 4.94 -18.19
CA MET A 66 -12.85 3.71 -17.64
C MET A 66 -11.86 2.94 -16.76
N ARG A 67 -10.56 3.29 -16.80
CA ARG A 67 -9.55 2.66 -15.95
C ARG A 67 -9.56 3.31 -14.57
N LYS A 68 -9.49 2.49 -13.54
CA LYS A 68 -9.32 2.90 -12.15
C LYS A 68 -7.86 2.74 -11.74
N PHE A 69 -7.39 3.61 -10.85
CA PHE A 69 -6.11 3.40 -10.18
C PHE A 69 -6.40 2.83 -8.80
N GLU A 70 -5.79 1.68 -8.50
CA GLU A 70 -6.01 0.97 -7.26
C GLU A 70 -4.68 0.70 -6.58
N ILE A 71 -4.62 1.01 -5.28
CA ILE A 71 -3.41 0.90 -4.48
C ILE A 71 -3.78 0.48 -3.06
N THR A 72 -3.02 -0.43 -2.49
CA THR A 72 -3.10 -0.72 -1.07
C THR A 72 -2.13 0.17 -0.31
N LEU A 73 -2.66 0.91 0.65
CA LEU A 73 -1.90 1.72 1.59
C LEU A 73 -2.00 1.12 2.98
N MET A 74 -0.95 1.32 3.77
CA MET A 74 -0.78 0.76 5.10
C MET A 74 -1.23 1.74 6.18
N GLN A 75 -1.28 1.25 7.42
CA GLN A 75 -1.46 2.10 8.58
C GLN A 75 -0.38 3.20 8.61
N ASN A 76 -0.80 4.42 8.95
CA ASN A 76 0.01 5.63 8.97
C ASN A 76 0.44 6.17 7.60
N ASP A 77 0.08 5.53 6.49
CA ASP A 77 0.22 6.17 5.18
C ASP A 77 -0.69 7.39 5.08
N ILE A 78 -0.28 8.33 4.23
CA ILE A 78 -0.93 9.63 4.08
C ILE A 78 -1.42 9.78 2.65
N ILE A 79 -2.64 10.30 2.50
CA ILE A 79 -3.18 10.77 1.25
C ILE A 79 -3.42 12.27 1.41
N GLU A 80 -2.73 13.08 0.63
CA GLU A 80 -2.81 14.53 0.71
C GLU A 80 -3.36 15.09 -0.59
N ARG A 81 -4.30 16.03 -0.48
CA ARG A 81 -4.70 16.88 -1.58
C ARG A 81 -4.15 18.28 -1.36
N ASP A 82 -3.27 18.68 -2.26
CA ASP A 82 -2.66 20.00 -2.32
C ASP A 82 -3.06 20.67 -3.64
N GLY A 83 -4.09 21.53 -3.59
CA GLY A 83 -4.64 22.17 -4.78
C GLY A 83 -5.15 21.17 -5.84
N ASP A 84 -4.42 21.11 -6.95
CA ASP A 84 -4.69 20.25 -8.11
C ASP A 84 -3.90 18.93 -8.09
N ASP A 85 -3.11 18.67 -7.05
CA ASP A 85 -2.37 17.42 -6.90
C ASP A 85 -2.92 16.56 -5.76
N LEU A 86 -2.94 15.26 -6.01
CA LEU A 86 -3.23 14.22 -5.03
C LEU A 86 -1.95 13.41 -4.84
N ILE A 87 -1.44 13.42 -3.62
CA ILE A 87 -0.17 12.82 -3.24
C ILE A 87 -0.45 11.65 -2.31
N LEU A 88 -0.01 10.46 -2.68
CA LEU A 88 -0.06 9.27 -1.83
C LEU A 88 1.33 9.01 -1.29
N ILE A 89 1.52 9.15 0.02
CA ILE A 89 2.80 9.04 0.71
C ILE A 89 2.81 7.73 1.49
N ARG A 90 3.75 6.85 1.14
CA ARG A 90 4.00 5.60 1.86
C ARG A 90 5.05 5.83 2.94
N ASN A 91 4.67 5.56 4.18
CA ASN A 91 5.54 5.71 5.34
C ASN A 91 6.19 4.39 5.77
N GLN A 92 5.88 3.29 5.10
CA GLN A 92 6.50 1.98 5.33
C GLN A 92 7.55 1.68 4.25
N PRO A 93 8.58 0.87 4.55
CA PRO A 93 9.53 0.42 3.54
C PRO A 93 8.82 -0.41 2.45
N ALA A 94 9.35 -0.38 1.22
CA ALA A 94 8.74 -1.06 0.08
C ALA A 94 8.50 -2.57 0.31
N ASP A 95 9.33 -3.23 1.13
CA ASP A 95 9.19 -4.63 1.52
C ASP A 95 7.91 -4.93 2.30
N ALA A 96 7.40 -3.98 3.11
CA ALA A 96 6.15 -4.16 3.83
C ALA A 96 4.94 -4.36 2.89
N TYR A 97 4.99 -3.75 1.70
CA TYR A 97 3.96 -3.89 0.66
C TYR A 97 4.17 -5.12 -0.23
N ARG A 98 5.34 -5.77 -0.19
CA ARG A 98 5.57 -7.02 -0.97
C ARG A 98 4.74 -8.17 -0.42
N SER A 99 4.61 -8.27 0.91
CA SER A 99 3.82 -9.32 1.57
C SER A 99 2.32 -9.24 1.26
N GLN A 100 1.81 -8.05 0.93
CA GLN A 100 0.43 -7.85 0.48
C GLN A 100 0.21 -8.08 -1.02
N ARG A 101 1.29 -8.08 -1.82
CA ARG A 101 1.28 -8.63 -3.19
C ARG A 101 1.46 -10.15 -3.21
N GLY A 102 1.22 -10.81 -2.07
CA GLY A 102 1.07 -12.26 -1.96
C GLY A 102 -0.14 -12.71 -2.76
N VAL A 103 0.10 -12.96 -4.05
CA VAL A 103 -0.53 -13.96 -4.92
C VAL A 103 -1.96 -14.35 -4.56
N SER A 104 -2.91 -13.99 -5.44
CA SER A 104 -3.99 -14.91 -5.75
C SER A 104 -3.36 -16.30 -5.90
N SER A 105 -3.58 -17.19 -4.93
CA SER A 105 -3.30 -18.60 -5.08
C SER A 105 -4.22 -19.10 -6.18
N SER A 106 -3.77 -18.96 -7.42
CA SER A 106 -4.39 -19.57 -8.58
C SER A 106 -4.46 -21.08 -8.29
N PRO A 107 -5.65 -21.70 -8.23
CA PRO A 107 -5.78 -23.13 -7.94
C PRO A 107 -5.28 -24.01 -9.10
N LEU A 108 -4.75 -23.43 -10.18
CA LEU A 108 -4.42 -24.14 -11.42
C LEU A 108 -2.97 -24.69 -11.47
N ALA A 109 -2.17 -24.52 -10.42
CA ALA A 109 -0.80 -25.04 -10.36
C ALA A 109 -0.64 -26.28 -9.46
N ARG A 110 -1.63 -27.19 -9.43
CA ARG A 110 -1.49 -28.54 -8.89
C ARG A 110 -2.13 -29.56 -9.85
N GLY A 111 -1.34 -29.98 -10.83
CA GLY A 111 -1.73 -31.04 -11.76
C GLY A 111 -0.52 -31.71 -12.41
N ASN A 112 0.59 -31.88 -11.71
CA ASN A 112 1.63 -32.81 -12.17
C ASN A 112 1.27 -34.22 -11.69
N GLU A 113 0.91 -35.05 -12.66
CA GLU A 113 1.36 -36.42 -12.83
C GLU A 113 1.45 -37.30 -11.56
N ARG A 114 0.40 -38.12 -11.37
CA ARG A 114 0.58 -39.48 -10.84
C ARG A 114 -0.23 -40.46 -11.69
N THR A 115 0.38 -40.87 -12.79
CA THR A 115 0.11 -42.18 -13.39
C THR A 115 0.65 -43.23 -12.42
N LEU A 116 -0.22 -43.82 -11.61
CA LEU A 116 0.02 -45.09 -10.95
C LEU A 116 -1.19 -45.98 -11.20
N ALA A 117 -0.96 -46.98 -12.05
CA ALA A 117 -1.82 -48.12 -12.22
C ALA A 117 -2.13 -48.77 -10.86
N SER A 118 -3.39 -49.15 -10.66
CA SER A 118 -3.79 -50.35 -9.92
C SER A 118 -5.24 -50.65 -10.26
N GLU A 119 -5.47 -51.93 -10.51
CA GLU A 119 -6.58 -52.52 -11.23
C GLU A 119 -7.97 -52.36 -10.58
N SER A 120 -8.96 -52.45 -11.46
CA SER A 120 -10.39 -52.49 -11.22
C SER A 120 -10.77 -53.62 -10.26
N THR A 121 -11.45 -53.28 -9.16
CA THR A 121 -12.29 -54.26 -8.43
C THR A 121 -13.72 -54.12 -8.94
N GLU A 122 -14.01 -54.74 -10.08
CA GLU A 122 -15.38 -54.90 -10.55
C GLU A 122 -16.05 -56.07 -9.82
N GLY A 123 -17.22 -55.78 -9.26
CA GLY A 123 -18.08 -56.75 -8.60
C GLY A 123 -18.54 -57.84 -9.54
N ARG A 124 -18.38 -59.08 -9.09
CA ARG A 124 -18.97 -60.27 -9.71
C ARG A 124 -20.39 -60.46 -9.17
N THR A 125 -21.37 -60.34 -10.06
CA THR A 125 -22.72 -60.89 -9.90
C THR A 125 -22.70 -62.41 -10.04
N VAL A 126 -23.37 -63.10 -9.12
CA VAL A 126 -24.27 -64.26 -9.34
C VAL A 126 -25.23 -64.34 -8.16
#